data_AF-A0AAD9XFQ5-F1
#
_entry.id   AF-A0AAD9XFQ5-F1
#
_cell.length_a   1.000
_cell.length_b   1.000
_cell.length_c   1.000
_cell.angle_alpha   90.00
_cell.angle_beta   90.00
_cell.angle_gamma   90.00
#
_symmetry.space_group_name_H-M   'P 1'
#
loop_
_entity.id
_entity.type
_entity.pdbx_description
1 polymer ?
#
loop_
_entity_poly.entity_id
_entity_poly.type
_entity_poly.pdbx_seq_one_letter_code
_entity_poly.pdbx_strand_id
1 'polypeptide(L)'
;MKLVIDCPTRWNSTYFMLSVALMYKDVFVRAKHYELQYKCLPDESDWQLATIMVEHLKPFYKLTEFFSGTKYPTANIVFPMICKVRETMNGWLNSRYNVIQVMARGMIAKFDKYWSDISGVMVVAVVLDPRYKMLLVDYFHFSKIYGSSASSQREIVHELLKDLIKEYELGSNLVERLDDNSLDHSFDIFGGDEEFELYKSQAVSNINKSELERYLEE
;
A
#
# COMPACT_ATOMS: atom_id res chain seq x y z
N MET A 1 23.08 0.78 -21.03
CA MET A 1 21.95 1.39 -20.29
C MET A 1 22.03 2.90 -20.49
N LYS A 2 20.90 3.62 -20.54
CA LYS A 2 20.90 5.09 -20.74
C LYS A 2 20.67 5.80 -19.40
N LEU A 3 21.27 6.98 -19.22
CA LEU A 3 20.93 7.86 -18.09
C LEU A 3 19.45 8.25 -18.18
N VAL A 4 18.78 8.27 -17.03
CA VAL A 4 17.36 8.59 -16.90
C VAL A 4 17.24 9.96 -16.23
N ILE A 5 16.41 10.84 -16.78
CA ILE A 5 16.17 12.17 -16.20
C ILE A 5 15.06 12.06 -15.16
N ASP A 6 15.22 12.73 -14.02
CA ASP A 6 14.19 12.82 -13.00
C ASP A 6 12.95 13.59 -13.49
N CYS A 7 11.80 13.18 -12.99
CA CYS A 7 10.54 13.89 -13.14
C CYS A 7 10.04 14.19 -11.71
N PRO A 8 10.08 15.45 -11.25
CA PRO A 8 9.85 15.79 -9.83
C PRO A 8 8.48 15.38 -9.28
N THR A 9 7.51 15.15 -10.16
CA THR A 9 6.15 14.71 -9.79
C THR A 9 5.99 13.19 -9.76
N ARG A 10 7.03 12.43 -10.13
CA ARG A 10 7.02 10.97 -10.24
C ARG A 10 8.23 10.36 -9.55
N TRP A 11 8.03 9.93 -8.31
CA TRP A 11 9.00 9.17 -7.52
C TRP A 11 9.63 7.96 -8.23
N ASN A 12 8.94 7.29 -9.15
CA ASN A 12 9.50 6.20 -9.97
C ASN A 12 10.62 6.71 -10.88
N SER A 13 10.47 7.93 -11.42
CA SER A 13 11.51 8.57 -12.22
C SER A 13 12.76 8.85 -11.38
N THR A 14 12.56 9.33 -10.15
CA THR A 14 13.64 9.55 -9.18
C THR A 14 14.33 8.24 -8.83
N TYR A 15 13.56 7.19 -8.54
CA TYR A 15 14.08 5.85 -8.27
C TYR A 15 14.95 5.32 -9.42
N PHE A 16 14.46 5.41 -10.66
CA PHE A 16 15.22 4.97 -11.83
C PHE A 16 16.47 5.82 -12.07
N MET A 17 16.36 7.15 -11.99
CA MET A 17 17.52 8.04 -12.13
C MET A 17 18.60 7.66 -11.13
N LEU A 18 18.28 7.56 -9.84
CA LEU A 18 19.26 7.26 -8.80
C LEU A 18 19.83 5.85 -8.94
N SER A 19 18.99 4.86 -9.24
CA SER A 19 19.43 3.47 -9.47
C SER A 19 20.44 3.38 -10.62
N VAL A 20 20.18 4.11 -11.72
CA VAL A 20 21.08 4.19 -12.87
C VAL A 20 22.34 4.97 -12.52
N ALA A 21 22.21 6.12 -11.85
CA ALA A 21 23.36 6.94 -11.46
C ALA A 21 24.34 6.17 -10.57
N LEU A 22 23.84 5.38 -9.62
CA LEU A 22 24.66 4.52 -8.75
C LEU A 22 25.46 3.48 -9.53
N MET A 23 24.88 2.85 -10.56
CA MET A 23 25.62 1.92 -11.43
C MET A 23 26.76 2.60 -12.21
N TYR A 24 26.63 3.91 -12.44
CA TYR A 24 27.61 4.72 -13.15
C TYR A 24 28.51 5.56 -12.23
N LYS A 25 28.51 5.32 -10.90
CA LYS A 25 29.29 6.10 -9.91
C LYS A 25 30.74 6.32 -10.36
N ASP A 26 31.45 5.27 -10.76
CA ASP A 26 32.85 5.37 -11.20
C ASP A 26 33.02 6.16 -12.51
N VAL A 27 32.01 6.14 -13.38
CA VAL A 27 32.02 6.94 -14.62
C VAL A 27 31.91 8.42 -14.30
N PHE A 28 31.07 8.82 -13.34
CA PHE A 28 30.99 10.22 -12.89
C PHE A 28 32.32 10.69 -12.29
N VAL A 29 32.99 9.84 -11.49
CA VAL A 29 34.33 10.16 -10.96
C VAL A 29 35.34 10.35 -12.09
N ARG A 30 35.35 9.46 -13.09
CA ARG A 30 36.26 9.58 -14.25
C ARG A 30 35.94 10.77 -15.14
N ALA A 31 34.67 11.09 -15.35
CA ALA A 31 34.23 12.19 -16.21
C ALA A 31 34.83 13.54 -15.80
N LYS A 32 35.08 13.76 -14.50
CA LYS A 32 35.80 14.93 -13.98
C LYS A 32 37.14 15.18 -14.66
N HIS A 33 37.86 14.12 -15.04
CA HIS A 33 39.17 14.25 -15.68
C HIS A 33 39.10 14.66 -17.15
N TYR A 34 37.94 14.48 -17.80
CA TYR A 34 37.76 14.71 -19.23
C TYR A 34 36.86 15.92 -19.53
N GLU A 35 35.97 16.31 -18.61
CA GLU A 35 34.97 17.37 -18.82
C GLU A 35 35.25 18.60 -17.93
N LEU A 36 35.89 19.62 -18.52
CA LEU A 36 36.25 20.88 -17.83
C LEU A 36 35.05 21.66 -17.29
N GLN A 37 33.85 21.43 -17.83
CA GLN A 37 32.61 22.08 -17.37
C GLN A 37 31.90 21.32 -16.25
N TYR A 38 32.42 20.15 -15.83
CA TYR A 38 31.80 19.34 -14.80
C TYR A 38 32.09 19.89 -13.39
N LYS A 39 31.34 20.94 -13.02
CA LYS A 39 31.55 21.74 -11.80
C LYS A 39 30.85 21.21 -10.55
N CYS A 40 29.81 20.38 -10.71
CA CYS A 40 29.02 19.83 -9.62
C CYS A 40 29.17 18.31 -9.60
N LEU A 41 30.15 17.83 -8.83
CA LEU A 41 30.44 16.41 -8.65
C LEU A 41 29.69 15.92 -7.40
N PRO A 42 28.91 14.84 -7.47
CA PRO A 42 28.39 14.18 -6.28
C PRO A 42 29.55 13.66 -5.42
N ASP A 43 29.57 14.03 -4.15
CA ASP A 43 30.54 13.53 -3.20
C ASP A 43 30.11 12.18 -2.59
N GLU A 44 30.92 11.61 -1.70
CA GLU A 44 30.59 10.32 -1.09
C GLU A 44 29.30 10.38 -0.27
N SER A 45 28.97 11.53 0.32
CA SER A 45 27.73 11.72 1.07
C SER A 45 26.51 11.75 0.15
N ASP A 46 26.63 12.32 -1.05
CA ASP A 46 25.60 12.29 -2.09
C ASP A 46 25.34 10.86 -2.56
N TRP A 47 26.41 10.07 -2.79
CA TRP A 47 26.28 8.66 -3.18
C TRP A 47 25.65 7.81 -2.08
N GLN A 48 26.01 8.08 -0.81
CA GLN A 48 25.39 7.43 0.33
C GLN A 48 23.90 7.77 0.41
N LEU A 49 23.54 9.04 0.25
CA LEU A 49 22.14 9.49 0.24
C LEU A 49 21.36 8.84 -0.91
N ALA A 50 21.93 8.81 -2.12
CA ALA A 50 21.31 8.16 -3.28
C ALA A 50 21.03 6.68 -3.01
N THR A 51 21.97 5.97 -2.38
CA THR A 51 21.81 4.55 -2.00
C THR A 51 20.62 4.37 -1.04
N ILE A 52 20.58 5.17 0.03
CA ILE A 52 19.49 5.12 1.02
C ILE A 52 18.15 5.43 0.35
N MET A 53 18.09 6.47 -0.49
CA MET A 53 16.88 6.85 -1.20
C MET A 53 16.39 5.74 -2.14
N VAL A 54 17.27 5.07 -2.88
CA VAL A 54 16.91 3.93 -3.73
C VAL A 54 16.30 2.79 -2.92
N GLU A 55 16.88 2.46 -1.76
CA GLU A 55 16.34 1.43 -0.86
C GLU A 55 14.92 1.78 -0.39
N HIS A 56 14.67 3.04 -0.02
CA HIS A 56 13.38 3.50 0.50
C HIS A 56 12.34 3.69 -0.62
N LEU A 57 12.74 4.07 -1.83
CA LEU A 57 11.82 4.23 -2.97
C LEU A 57 11.46 2.89 -3.64
N LYS A 58 12.29 1.85 -3.49
CA LYS A 58 12.08 0.55 -4.14
C LYS A 58 10.73 -0.12 -3.82
N PRO A 59 10.22 -0.15 -2.57
CA PRO A 59 8.89 -0.70 -2.27
C PRO A 59 7.77 0.01 -3.04
N PHE A 60 7.86 1.33 -3.19
CA PHE A 60 6.86 2.13 -3.89
C PHE A 60 6.91 1.96 -5.41
N TYR A 61 8.12 1.79 -5.96
CA TYR A 61 8.29 1.39 -7.34
C TYR A 61 7.59 0.06 -7.61
N LYS A 62 7.91 -0.97 -6.81
CA LYS A 62 7.30 -2.31 -6.94
C LYS A 62 5.78 -2.26 -6.81
N LEU A 63 5.28 -1.50 -5.85
CA LEU A 63 3.84 -1.31 -5.67
C LEU A 63 3.19 -0.63 -6.88
N THR A 64 3.83 0.41 -7.43
CA THR A 64 3.29 1.11 -8.60
C THR A 64 3.31 0.22 -9.83
N GLU A 65 4.39 -0.54 -10.03
CA GLU A 65 4.50 -1.53 -11.11
C GLU A 65 3.39 -2.59 -10.98
N PHE A 66 3.12 -3.04 -9.75
CA PHE A 66 2.02 -3.95 -9.47
C PHE A 66 0.65 -3.34 -9.83
N PHE A 67 0.34 -2.15 -9.34
CA PHE A 67 -0.93 -1.46 -9.64
C PHE A 67 -1.07 -1.02 -11.10
N SER A 68 0.03 -0.91 -11.83
CA SER A 68 0.00 -0.63 -13.28
C SER A 68 -0.39 -1.87 -14.10
N GLY A 69 -0.48 -3.04 -13.47
CA GLY A 69 -1.01 -4.26 -14.06
C GLY A 69 -2.49 -4.15 -14.35
N THR A 70 -2.94 -4.71 -15.48
CA THR A 70 -4.36 -4.66 -15.88
C THR A 70 -5.10 -5.98 -15.70
N LYS A 71 -4.40 -7.07 -15.33
CA LYS A 71 -4.94 -8.44 -15.34
C LYS A 71 -5.13 -9.08 -13.96
N TYR A 72 -4.57 -8.49 -12.90
CA TYR A 72 -4.43 -9.15 -11.60
C TYR A 72 -4.66 -8.27 -10.35
N PRO A 73 -4.54 -6.93 -10.35
CA PRO A 73 -4.88 -6.18 -9.14
C PRO A 73 -6.39 -6.15 -8.95
N THR A 74 -6.90 -7.03 -8.10
CA THR A 74 -8.29 -7.03 -7.65
C THR A 74 -8.45 -6.12 -6.43
N ALA A 75 -9.62 -5.50 -6.26
CA ALA A 75 -9.83 -4.49 -5.21
C ALA A 75 -9.53 -5.02 -3.77
N ASN A 76 -9.74 -6.31 -3.52
CA ASN A 76 -9.48 -6.98 -2.25
C ASN A 76 -7.99 -7.06 -1.88
N ILE A 77 -7.05 -7.05 -2.85
CA ILE A 77 -5.60 -7.07 -2.55
C ILE A 77 -4.98 -5.67 -2.47
N VAL A 78 -5.68 -4.65 -2.98
CA VAL A 78 -5.20 -3.26 -2.97
C VAL A 78 -5.09 -2.73 -1.53
N PHE A 79 -6.09 -3.00 -0.69
CA PHE A 79 -6.12 -2.55 0.70
C PHE A 79 -4.91 -3.02 1.52
N PRO A 80 -4.62 -4.33 1.68
CA PRO A 80 -3.49 -4.79 2.49
C PRO A 80 -2.15 -4.23 1.99
N MET A 81 -2.00 -4.06 0.67
CA MET A 81 -0.80 -3.46 0.09
C MET A 81 -0.64 -1.99 0.47
N ILE A 82 -1.70 -1.20 0.39
CA ILE A 82 -1.67 0.23 0.79
C ILE A 82 -1.44 0.35 2.31
N CYS A 83 -2.03 -0.54 3.12
CA CYS A 83 -1.76 -0.60 4.55
C CYS A 83 -0.29 -0.90 4.85
N LYS A 84 0.34 -1.84 4.13
CA LYS A 84 1.76 -2.16 4.29
C LYS A 84 2.68 -0.99 3.93
N VAL A 85 2.31 -0.22 2.93
CA VAL A 85 3.00 1.01 2.54
C VAL A 85 2.91 2.05 3.66
N ARG A 86 1.74 2.20 4.29
CA ARG A 86 1.55 3.08 5.45
C ARG A 86 2.43 2.67 6.62
N GLU A 87 2.48 1.38 6.93
CA GLU A 87 3.36 0.82 7.97
C GLU A 87 4.85 1.10 7.66
N THR A 88 5.26 0.89 6.41
CA THR A 88 6.64 1.16 5.95
C THR A 88 7.02 2.62 6.18
N MET A 89 6.14 3.56 5.81
CA MET A 89 6.37 4.99 6.08
C MET A 89 6.43 5.32 7.57
N ASN A 90 5.62 4.67 8.40
CA ASN A 90 5.67 4.86 9.86
C ASN A 90 7.02 4.41 10.43
N GLY A 91 7.57 3.28 9.96
CA GLY A 91 8.90 2.83 10.37
C GLY A 91 10.00 3.85 10.07
N TRP A 92 9.87 4.60 8.99
CA TRP A 92 10.82 5.63 8.58
C TRP A 92 10.85 6.87 9.46
N LEU A 93 9.80 7.12 10.26
CA LEU A 93 9.80 8.19 11.25
C LEU A 93 10.92 8.03 12.29
N ASN A 94 11.34 6.79 12.53
CA ASN A 94 12.43 6.44 13.44
C ASN A 94 13.77 6.18 12.72
N SER A 95 13.87 6.55 11.44
CA SER A 95 15.11 6.37 10.68
C SER A 95 16.26 7.16 11.28
N ARG A 96 17.48 6.61 11.24
CA ARG A 96 18.71 7.32 11.65
C ARG A 96 19.01 8.55 10.80
N TYR A 97 18.42 8.65 9.61
CA TYR A 97 18.66 9.73 8.66
C TYR A 97 17.54 10.77 8.72
N ASN A 98 17.86 12.01 9.12
CA ASN A 98 16.88 13.09 9.23
C ASN A 98 16.11 13.34 7.92
N VAL A 99 16.79 13.26 6.78
CA VAL A 99 16.16 13.41 5.45
C VAL A 99 15.04 12.39 5.21
N ILE A 100 15.22 11.15 5.68
CA ILE A 100 14.21 10.09 5.57
C ILE A 100 13.04 10.36 6.51
N GLN A 101 13.30 10.84 7.74
CA GLN A 101 12.22 11.22 8.65
C GLN A 101 11.37 12.37 8.09
N VAL A 102 12.01 13.40 7.51
CA VAL A 102 11.31 14.54 6.88
C VAL A 102 10.47 14.06 5.69
N MET A 103 11.04 13.23 4.83
CA MET A 103 10.32 12.61 3.71
C MET A 103 9.11 11.80 4.20
N ALA A 104 9.29 10.96 5.22
CA ALA A 104 8.23 10.14 5.80
C ALA A 104 7.06 10.99 6.31
N ARG A 105 7.34 12.05 7.07
CA ARG A 105 6.29 12.98 7.56
C ARG A 105 5.48 13.58 6.41
N GLY A 106 6.16 14.04 5.36
CA GLY A 106 5.50 14.63 4.19
C GLY A 106 4.66 13.61 3.39
N MET A 107 5.16 12.39 3.24
CA MET A 107 4.45 11.31 2.54
C MET A 107 3.24 10.82 3.34
N ILE A 108 3.39 10.67 4.66
CA ILE A 108 2.30 10.31 5.57
C ILE A 108 1.18 11.37 5.52
N ALA A 109 1.51 12.65 5.61
CA ALA A 109 0.51 13.71 5.53
C ALA A 109 -0.27 13.69 4.21
N LYS A 110 0.41 13.40 3.09
CA LYS A 110 -0.26 13.22 1.79
C LYS A 110 -1.11 11.94 1.77
N PHE A 111 -0.60 10.85 2.31
CA PHE A 111 -1.34 9.59 2.41
C PHE A 111 -2.65 9.79 3.17
N ASP A 112 -2.57 10.34 4.39
CA ASP A 112 -3.73 10.49 5.28
C ASP A 112 -4.81 11.38 4.64
N LYS A 113 -4.40 12.40 3.88
CA LYS A 113 -5.31 13.27 3.12
C LYS A 113 -6.13 12.51 2.07
N TYR A 114 -5.54 11.57 1.34
CA TYR A 114 -6.28 10.81 0.32
C TYR A 114 -7.00 9.61 0.93
N TRP A 115 -6.41 9.02 1.97
CA TRP A 115 -6.90 7.81 2.61
C TRP A 115 -8.29 8.00 3.23
N SER A 116 -8.62 9.19 3.76
CA SER A 116 -9.96 9.49 4.26
C SER A 116 -11.06 9.29 3.22
N ASP A 117 -10.75 9.52 1.95
CA ASP A 117 -11.74 9.54 0.88
C ASP A 117 -11.90 8.16 0.22
N ILE A 118 -10.82 7.38 0.15
CA ILE A 118 -10.80 6.11 -0.58
C ILE A 118 -10.89 4.86 0.30
N SER A 119 -10.57 4.97 1.60
CA SER A 119 -10.47 3.82 2.50
C SER A 119 -11.78 3.04 2.61
N GLY A 120 -12.94 3.70 2.66
CA GLY A 120 -14.24 3.05 2.80
C GLY A 120 -14.51 2.00 1.70
N VAL A 121 -14.30 2.36 0.43
CA VAL A 121 -14.52 1.45 -0.71
C VAL A 121 -13.56 0.26 -0.67
N MET A 122 -12.28 0.51 -0.34
CA MET A 122 -11.28 -0.54 -0.27
C MET A 122 -11.52 -1.52 0.88
N VAL A 123 -11.98 -1.00 2.04
CA VAL A 123 -12.33 -1.83 3.19
C VAL A 123 -13.54 -2.71 2.87
N VAL A 124 -14.59 -2.16 2.25
CA VAL A 124 -15.75 -2.96 1.81
C VAL A 124 -15.32 -4.06 0.85
N ALA A 125 -14.47 -3.76 -0.13
CA ALA A 125 -13.98 -4.77 -1.09
C ALA A 125 -13.20 -5.92 -0.42
N VAL A 126 -12.43 -5.64 0.63
CA VAL A 126 -11.76 -6.67 1.45
C VAL A 126 -12.75 -7.48 2.26
N VAL A 127 -13.70 -6.82 2.89
CA VAL A 127 -14.66 -7.49 3.76
C VAL A 127 -15.53 -8.45 2.96
N LEU A 128 -15.90 -8.07 1.74
CA LEU A 128 -16.63 -8.95 0.82
C LEU A 128 -15.78 -10.10 0.25
N ASP A 129 -14.47 -10.12 0.48
CA ASP A 129 -13.63 -11.29 0.17
C ASP A 129 -13.77 -12.33 1.32
N PRO A 130 -14.31 -13.53 1.04
CA PRO A 130 -14.54 -14.55 2.06
C PRO A 130 -13.29 -15.02 2.79
N ARG A 131 -12.10 -14.78 2.22
CA ARG A 131 -10.81 -15.18 2.82
C ARG A 131 -10.32 -14.21 3.89
N TYR A 132 -10.81 -12.97 3.88
CA TYR A 132 -10.29 -11.88 4.70
C TYR A 132 -11.32 -11.32 5.68
N LYS A 133 -12.53 -11.00 5.18
CA LYS A 133 -13.65 -10.49 5.98
C LYS A 133 -13.23 -9.33 6.90
N MET A 134 -13.77 -9.26 8.12
CA MET A 134 -13.39 -8.24 9.10
C MET A 134 -12.00 -8.47 9.68
N LEU A 135 -11.49 -9.69 9.68
CA LEU A 135 -10.22 -10.03 10.33
C LEU A 135 -9.04 -9.25 9.75
N LEU A 136 -8.99 -9.06 8.42
CA LEU A 136 -7.92 -8.28 7.79
C LEU A 136 -8.03 -6.78 8.11
N VAL A 137 -9.25 -6.26 8.13
CA VAL A 137 -9.53 -4.88 8.51
C VAL A 137 -9.11 -4.66 9.95
N ASP A 138 -9.48 -5.57 10.83
CA ASP A 138 -9.16 -5.47 12.24
C ASP A 138 -7.65 -5.52 12.47
N TYR A 139 -6.95 -6.46 11.82
CA TYR A 139 -5.51 -6.56 11.88
C TYR A 139 -4.82 -5.23 11.52
N PHE A 140 -5.14 -4.63 10.38
CA PHE A 140 -4.48 -3.39 9.96
C PHE A 140 -4.97 -2.13 10.72
N HIS A 141 -6.27 -2.01 10.99
CA HIS A 141 -6.82 -0.84 11.68
C HIS A 141 -6.46 -0.80 13.16
N PHE A 142 -6.66 -1.91 13.90
CA PHE A 142 -6.39 -1.95 15.34
C PHE A 142 -4.90 -1.98 15.66
N SER A 143 -4.06 -2.61 14.82
CA SER A 143 -2.65 -2.79 15.17
C SER A 143 -1.67 -1.83 14.48
N LYS A 144 -1.97 -1.29 13.29
CA LYS A 144 -0.95 -0.56 12.47
C LYS A 144 -1.31 0.85 11.99
N ILE A 145 -2.60 1.17 11.75
CA ILE A 145 -2.98 2.44 11.10
C ILE A 145 -3.69 3.42 12.04
N TYR A 146 -4.73 2.99 12.75
CA TYR A 146 -5.60 3.90 13.50
C TYR A 146 -5.44 3.80 15.02
N GLY A 147 -4.78 2.75 15.53
CA GLY A 147 -4.59 2.54 16.96
C GLY A 147 -5.93 2.59 17.71
N SER A 148 -6.07 3.52 18.66
CA SER A 148 -7.27 3.68 19.49
C SER A 148 -8.55 4.12 18.76
N SER A 149 -8.45 4.58 17.50
CA SER A 149 -9.60 5.00 16.69
C SER A 149 -10.22 3.87 15.85
N ALA A 150 -9.72 2.64 15.99
CA ALA A 150 -10.14 1.51 15.19
C ALA A 150 -11.61 1.06 15.43
N SER A 151 -12.14 1.23 16.65
CA SER A 151 -13.54 0.91 16.95
C SER A 151 -14.53 1.74 16.12
N SER A 152 -14.24 3.02 15.91
CA SER A 152 -15.07 3.91 15.08
C SER A 152 -15.04 3.54 13.59
N GLN A 153 -13.95 2.92 13.13
CA GLN A 153 -13.83 2.46 11.74
C GLN A 153 -14.67 1.21 11.49
N ARG A 154 -14.73 0.28 12.44
CA ARG A 154 -15.60 -0.90 12.36
C ARG A 154 -17.07 -0.50 12.18
N GLU A 155 -17.54 0.49 12.93
CA GLU A 155 -18.92 1.01 12.79
C GLU A 155 -19.18 1.60 11.40
N ILE A 156 -18.25 2.41 10.88
CA ILE A 156 -18.36 2.98 9.53
C ILE A 156 -18.46 1.88 8.47
N VAL A 157 -17.66 0.82 8.60
CA VAL A 157 -17.69 -0.32 7.66
C VAL A 157 -19.02 -1.06 7.72
N HIS A 158 -19.55 -1.29 8.92
CA HIS A 158 -20.87 -1.90 9.09
C HIS A 158 -21.98 -1.05 8.45
N GLU A 159 -21.97 0.27 8.63
CA GLU A 159 -22.96 1.15 8.01
C GLU A 159 -22.83 1.17 6.48
N LEU A 160 -21.61 1.24 5.95
CA LEU A 160 -21.36 1.16 4.50
C LEU A 160 -21.87 -0.16 3.88
N LEU A 161 -21.64 -1.29 4.57
CA LEU A 161 -22.14 -2.60 4.12
C LEU A 161 -23.67 -2.68 4.18
N LYS A 162 -24.30 -2.14 5.23
CA LYS A 162 -25.76 -2.08 5.31
C LYS A 162 -26.34 -1.24 4.19
N ASP A 163 -25.76 -0.09 3.91
CA ASP A 163 -26.24 0.79 2.84
C ASP A 163 -26.05 0.14 1.46
N LEU A 164 -24.92 -0.55 1.24
CA LEU A 164 -24.70 -1.34 0.02
C LEU A 164 -25.76 -2.44 -0.15
N ILE A 165 -26.09 -3.17 0.92
CA ILE A 165 -27.13 -4.21 0.87
C ILE A 165 -28.50 -3.61 0.59
N LYS A 166 -28.86 -2.48 1.22
CA LYS A 166 -30.13 -1.80 0.93
C LYS A 166 -30.21 -1.37 -0.54
N GLU A 167 -29.15 -0.80 -1.08
CA GLU A 167 -29.08 -0.43 -2.51
C GLU A 167 -29.18 -1.67 -3.41
N TYR A 168 -28.49 -2.76 -3.05
CA TYR A 168 -28.58 -4.03 -3.75
C TYR A 168 -29.99 -4.60 -3.70
N GLU A 169 -30.69 -4.59 -2.56
CA GLU A 169 -32.07 -5.06 -2.45
C GLU A 169 -33.03 -4.21 -3.30
N LEU A 170 -32.83 -2.88 -3.33
CA LEU A 170 -33.58 -1.97 -4.20
C LEU A 170 -33.31 -2.23 -5.69
N GLY A 171 -32.07 -2.56 -6.06
CA GLY A 171 -31.64 -2.86 -7.43
C GLY A 171 -31.88 -4.30 -7.89
N SER A 172 -31.86 -5.28 -6.98
CA SER A 172 -32.11 -6.71 -7.22
C SER A 172 -33.56 -6.96 -7.61
N ASN A 173 -34.48 -6.17 -7.05
CA ASN A 173 -35.86 -6.06 -7.54
C ASN A 173 -35.95 -5.62 -9.03
N LEU A 174 -34.88 -5.09 -9.63
CA LEU A 174 -34.75 -4.81 -11.07
C LEU A 174 -33.88 -5.82 -11.87
N VAL A 175 -33.03 -6.62 -11.23
CA VAL A 175 -31.90 -7.34 -11.86
C VAL A 175 -32.01 -8.88 -11.74
N GLU A 176 -33.23 -9.42 -11.63
CA GLU A 176 -33.52 -10.88 -11.65
C GLU A 176 -33.11 -11.63 -12.96
N ARG A 177 -32.20 -11.06 -13.78
CA ARG A 177 -31.67 -11.64 -15.01
C ARG A 177 -30.16 -11.36 -15.14
N LEU A 178 -29.33 -12.30 -14.70
CA LEU A 178 -28.20 -12.92 -15.42
C LEU A 178 -27.09 -13.37 -14.45
N ASP A 179 -26.70 -14.64 -14.61
CA ASP A 179 -25.79 -15.42 -13.77
C ASP A 179 -24.31 -15.06 -13.90
N ASP A 180 -23.63 -15.37 -12.80
CA ASP A 180 -22.24 -15.12 -12.41
C ASP A 180 -21.25 -16.19 -12.95
N ASN A 181 -19.96 -15.83 -12.97
CA ASN A 181 -18.84 -16.77 -12.85
C ASN A 181 -17.55 -16.02 -12.53
N SER A 182 -16.98 -16.27 -11.35
CA SER A 182 -15.67 -15.76 -10.91
C SER A 182 -14.65 -16.90 -10.71
N LEU A 183 -13.37 -16.60 -10.96
CA LEU A 183 -12.22 -17.49 -10.80
C LEU A 183 -11.22 -16.86 -9.83
N ASP A 184 -10.76 -17.65 -8.87
CA ASP A 184 -9.84 -17.27 -7.79
C ASP A 184 -8.37 -17.55 -8.15
N HIS A 185 -7.50 -16.59 -7.88
CA HIS A 185 -6.05 -16.84 -7.77
C HIS A 185 -5.41 -15.88 -6.75
N SER A 186 -4.69 -16.47 -5.79
CA SER A 186 -3.83 -15.79 -4.82
C SER A 186 -2.41 -15.58 -5.38
N PHE A 187 -1.78 -14.44 -5.08
CA PHE A 187 -0.37 -14.18 -5.37
C PHE A 187 0.29 -13.31 -4.28
N ASP A 188 1.51 -13.69 -3.92
CA ASP A 188 2.22 -13.33 -2.70
C ASP A 188 3.44 -12.45 -3.04
N ILE A 189 3.40 -11.15 -2.67
CA ILE A 189 4.45 -10.16 -3.08
C ILE A 189 5.25 -9.63 -1.90
N PHE A 190 4.71 -9.69 -0.69
CA PHE A 190 5.39 -9.22 0.51
C PHE A 190 5.01 -10.17 1.63
N GLY A 191 5.97 -11.01 2.09
CA GLY A 191 5.77 -12.08 3.07
C GLY A 191 5.20 -11.63 4.42
N GLY A 192 3.93 -11.25 4.41
CA GLY A 192 3.09 -10.89 5.54
C GLY A 192 1.98 -11.92 5.77
N ASP A 193 1.88 -12.95 4.92
CA ASP A 193 0.94 -14.05 5.09
C ASP A 193 1.16 -14.77 6.42
N GLU A 194 2.40 -14.98 6.87
CA GLU A 194 2.68 -15.69 8.14
C GLU A 194 2.17 -14.92 9.38
N GLU A 195 2.27 -13.59 9.41
CA GLU A 195 1.85 -12.76 10.56
C GLU A 195 0.32 -12.67 10.63
N PHE A 196 -0.34 -12.59 9.48
CA PHE A 196 -1.80 -12.58 9.39
C PHE A 196 -2.43 -13.95 9.70
N GLU A 197 -1.82 -15.05 9.24
CA GLU A 197 -2.28 -16.40 9.57
C GLU A 197 -2.12 -16.71 11.08
N LEU A 198 -1.07 -16.17 11.72
CA LEU A 198 -0.94 -16.24 13.17
C LEU A 198 -2.06 -15.49 13.89
N TYR A 199 -2.46 -14.32 13.40
CA TYR A 199 -3.58 -13.54 13.95
C TYR A 199 -4.93 -14.28 13.82
N LYS A 200 -5.21 -14.91 12.67
CA LYS A 200 -6.42 -15.74 12.48
C LYS A 200 -6.55 -16.84 13.53
N SER A 201 -5.44 -17.47 13.91
CA SER A 201 -5.46 -18.59 14.87
C SER A 201 -5.88 -18.19 16.30
N GLN A 202 -5.93 -16.90 16.61
CA GLN A 202 -6.21 -16.36 17.94
C GLN A 202 -7.63 -15.78 18.08
N ALA A 203 -8.39 -15.66 16.99
CA ALA A 203 -9.75 -15.11 17.01
C ALA A 203 -10.78 -16.20 17.41
N VAL A 204 -11.65 -15.90 18.39
CA VAL A 204 -12.75 -16.77 18.85
C VAL A 204 -14.08 -16.03 18.69
N SER A 205 -15.13 -16.67 18.19
CA SER A 205 -16.48 -16.09 18.08
C SER A 205 -17.59 -16.96 18.68
N ASN A 206 -18.67 -16.33 19.20
CA ASN A 206 -19.85 -16.96 19.81
C ASN A 206 -21.16 -16.14 19.56
N ILE A 207 -22.18 -16.84 19.02
CA ILE A 207 -23.68 -16.75 19.05
C ILE A 207 -24.48 -15.53 18.49
N ASN A 208 -25.55 -15.92 17.73
CA ASN A 208 -26.81 -15.30 17.24
C ASN A 208 -26.78 -13.92 16.58
N LYS A 209 -26.65 -13.94 15.25
CA LYS A 209 -26.42 -12.76 14.40
C LYS A 209 -27.05 -12.94 13.02
N SER A 210 -27.33 -11.83 12.32
CA SER A 210 -27.82 -11.81 10.94
C SER A 210 -26.85 -12.51 9.97
N GLU A 211 -27.27 -12.87 8.75
CA GLU A 211 -26.36 -13.55 7.79
C GLU A 211 -25.09 -12.74 7.49
N LEU A 212 -25.21 -11.41 7.36
CA LEU A 212 -24.05 -10.52 7.22
C LEU A 212 -23.15 -10.60 8.45
N GLU A 213 -23.70 -10.42 9.65
CA GLU A 213 -22.91 -10.47 10.88
C GLU A 213 -22.30 -11.85 11.14
N ARG A 214 -22.95 -12.94 10.70
CA ARG A 214 -22.38 -14.30 10.74
C ARG A 214 -21.21 -14.42 9.77
N TYR A 215 -21.37 -13.92 8.53
CA TYR A 215 -20.31 -13.89 7.54
C TYR A 215 -19.07 -13.10 8.02
N LEU A 216 -19.27 -11.98 8.71
CA LEU A 216 -18.20 -11.11 9.20
C LEU A 216 -17.37 -11.71 10.35
N GLU A 217 -17.86 -12.75 11.03
CA GLU A 217 -17.25 -13.34 12.24
C GLU A 217 -16.63 -14.73 12.08
N GLU A 218 -16.99 -15.42 10.99
CA GLU A 218 -16.38 -16.67 10.55
C GLU A 218 -15.03 -16.43 9.87
#